data_AF-A0AAV0PZ62-F1
#
_entry.id   AF-A0AAV0PZ62-F1
#
_cell.length_a   1.000
_cell.length_b   1.000
_cell.length_c   1.000
_cell.angle_alpha   90.00
_cell.angle_beta   90.00
_cell.angle_gamma   90.00
#
_symmetry.space_group_name_H-M   'P 1'
#
loop_
_entity.id
_entity.type
_entity.pdbx_description
1 polymer ?
#
loop_
_entity_poly.entity_id
_entity_poly.type
_entity_poly.pdbx_seq_one_letter_code
_entity_poly.pdbx_strand_id
1 'polypeptide(L)'
;MLGEYAWGAGELAYLYRQLGIASRAEAKGVSGCLTLLQCWIYDHFPTLRPSRLEPRELERGQAGAFRWRGTAPRSSKRRDAQMLAYYRQAIDSLTSQSVSWTPYGRSPHLTVRRTLYQGLLRFAEIAEYYDPTRCLRQLGYVQGVPYPPERPLVVRRPASTLGYSLSYQSVYDSYWNNLGVHSVHLDLFSTPIRRRPWEFVENYMSWYIRHSHPHILSDSRPVDDISDADTVSTIIF
;
A
#
# COMPACT_ATOMS: atom_id res chain seq x y z
N MET A 1 23.10 -16.74 -13.01
CA MET A 1 23.11 -15.32 -12.60
C MET A 1 21.74 -14.65 -12.45
N LEU A 2 20.60 -15.30 -12.74
CA LEU A 2 19.26 -14.67 -12.52
C LEU A 2 18.77 -14.70 -11.04
N GLY A 3 19.42 -15.49 -10.18
CA GLY A 3 18.99 -15.71 -8.78
C GLY A 3 19.71 -14.84 -7.72
N GLU A 4 20.66 -14.01 -8.12
CA GLU A 4 21.43 -13.16 -7.17
C GLU A 4 20.75 -11.81 -6.91
N TYR A 5 19.81 -11.41 -7.78
CA TYR A 5 19.11 -10.13 -7.69
C TYR A 5 17.74 -10.30 -7.02
N ALA A 6 17.43 -9.40 -6.10
CA ALA A 6 16.13 -9.34 -5.43
C ALA A 6 15.07 -8.68 -6.33
N TRP A 7 14.72 -9.33 -7.44
CA TRP A 7 13.79 -8.79 -8.45
C TRP A 7 12.47 -8.31 -7.85
N GLY A 8 11.89 -9.02 -6.87
CA GLY A 8 10.66 -8.59 -6.19
C GLY A 8 10.81 -7.26 -5.43
N ALA A 9 11.98 -7.00 -4.83
CA ALA A 9 12.27 -5.72 -4.17
C ALA A 9 12.43 -4.60 -5.21
N GLY A 10 13.07 -4.91 -6.34
CA GLY A 10 13.22 -3.95 -7.44
C GLY A 10 11.88 -3.60 -8.09
N GLU A 11 11.03 -4.59 -8.33
CA GLU A 11 9.65 -4.39 -8.82
C GLU A 11 8.82 -3.55 -7.85
N LEU A 12 8.95 -3.79 -6.54
CA LEU A 12 8.27 -3.00 -5.51
C LEU A 12 8.76 -1.55 -5.48
N ALA A 13 10.07 -1.32 -5.60
CA ALA A 13 10.63 0.04 -5.73
C ALA A 13 10.07 0.76 -6.96
N TYR A 14 9.99 0.06 -8.10
CA TYR A 14 9.41 0.62 -9.31
C TYR A 14 7.93 0.94 -9.14
N LEU A 15 7.14 0.04 -8.52
CA LEU A 15 5.74 0.27 -8.24
C LEU A 15 5.54 1.50 -7.34
N TYR A 16 6.31 1.64 -6.26
CA TYR A 16 6.23 2.81 -5.37
C TYR A 16 6.54 4.11 -6.11
N ARG A 17 7.59 4.14 -6.93
CA ARG A 17 7.90 5.29 -7.78
C ARG A 17 6.72 5.68 -8.67
N GLN A 18 6.10 4.71 -9.32
CA GLN A 18 4.98 4.98 -10.22
C GLN A 18 3.71 5.40 -9.48
N LEU A 19 3.43 4.86 -8.28
CA LEU A 19 2.35 5.35 -7.42
C LEU A 19 2.59 6.78 -6.94
N GLY A 20 3.85 7.14 -6.61
CA GLY A 20 4.24 8.50 -6.26
C GLY A 20 4.11 9.49 -7.44
N ILE A 21 4.18 9.02 -8.68
CA ILE A 21 3.89 9.82 -9.87
C ILE A 21 2.38 9.90 -10.11
N ALA A 22 1.67 8.79 -10.01
CA ALA A 22 0.24 8.68 -10.29
C ALA A 22 -0.65 9.41 -9.26
N SER A 23 -0.14 9.65 -8.06
CA SER A 23 -0.82 10.44 -7.01
C SER A 23 -0.76 11.96 -7.23
N ARG A 24 -0.06 12.43 -8.28
CA ARG A 24 0.00 13.86 -8.61
C ARG A 24 -1.24 14.30 -9.36
N ALA A 25 -1.63 15.56 -9.18
CA ALA A 25 -2.81 16.15 -9.82
C ALA A 25 -2.72 16.13 -11.36
N GLU A 26 -1.51 16.22 -11.92
CA GLU A 26 -1.28 16.23 -13.37
C GLU A 26 -1.24 14.83 -14.00
N ALA A 27 -1.22 13.77 -13.18
CA ALA A 27 -1.11 12.40 -13.66
C ALA A 27 -2.38 11.97 -14.41
N LYS A 28 -2.20 11.49 -15.64
CA LYS A 28 -3.30 11.00 -16.50
C LYS A 28 -3.42 9.47 -16.50
N GLY A 29 -2.58 8.78 -15.73
CA GLY A 29 -2.54 7.33 -15.69
C GLY A 29 -1.53 6.82 -14.67
N VAL A 30 -1.50 5.50 -14.54
CA VAL A 30 -0.59 4.78 -13.65
C VAL A 30 0.22 3.77 -14.48
N SER A 31 1.49 3.64 -14.15
CA SER A 31 2.41 2.67 -14.74
C SER A 31 3.03 1.82 -13.63
N GLY A 32 3.94 0.90 -13.98
CA GLY A 32 4.58 0.01 -13.00
C GLY A 32 4.09 -1.42 -13.07
N CYS A 33 4.44 -2.23 -12.07
CA CYS A 33 3.97 -3.61 -11.95
C CYS A 33 2.50 -3.63 -11.48
N LEU A 34 1.57 -3.24 -12.36
CA LEU A 34 0.15 -3.13 -12.02
C LEU A 34 -0.48 -4.48 -11.65
N THR A 35 0.06 -5.59 -12.15
CA THR A 35 -0.35 -6.93 -11.73
C THR A 35 -0.14 -7.14 -10.23
N LEU A 36 0.98 -6.67 -9.68
CA LEU A 36 1.26 -6.75 -8.24
C LEU A 36 0.24 -5.92 -7.44
N LEU A 37 -0.01 -4.69 -7.87
CA LEU A 37 -1.01 -3.81 -7.26
C LEU A 37 -2.42 -4.42 -7.33
N GLN A 38 -2.80 -4.96 -8.49
CA GLN A 38 -4.10 -5.59 -8.70
C GLN A 38 -4.29 -6.82 -7.81
N CYS A 39 -3.29 -7.69 -7.74
CA CYS A 39 -3.34 -8.87 -6.86
C CYS A 39 -3.46 -8.46 -5.39
N TRP A 40 -2.70 -7.44 -4.98
CA TRP A 40 -2.79 -6.88 -3.64
C TRP A 40 -4.20 -6.30 -3.35
N ILE A 41 -4.79 -5.57 -4.30
CA ILE A 41 -6.17 -5.07 -4.17
C ILE A 41 -7.14 -6.24 -3.99
N TYR A 42 -7.02 -7.31 -4.78
CA TYR A 42 -7.93 -8.46 -4.66
C TYR A 42 -7.73 -9.26 -3.37
N ASP A 43 -6.49 -9.39 -2.90
CA ASP A 43 -6.22 -10.03 -1.61
C ASP A 43 -6.84 -9.23 -0.45
N HIS A 44 -6.75 -7.89 -0.47
CA HIS A 44 -7.21 -7.02 0.61
C HIS A 44 -8.68 -6.59 0.53
N PHE A 45 -9.26 -6.48 -0.67
CA PHE A 45 -10.59 -5.94 -0.89
C PHE A 45 -11.49 -6.92 -1.65
N PRO A 46 -12.15 -7.85 -0.93
CA PRO A 46 -13.07 -8.82 -1.55
C PRO A 46 -14.17 -8.18 -2.41
N THR A 47 -14.66 -7.00 -2.03
CA THR A 47 -15.71 -6.27 -2.76
C THR A 47 -15.27 -5.74 -4.12
N LEU A 48 -13.96 -5.54 -4.31
CA LEU A 48 -13.37 -5.03 -5.56
C LEU A 48 -12.93 -6.15 -6.51
N ARG A 49 -13.16 -7.42 -6.13
CA ARG A 49 -12.88 -8.56 -7.01
C ARG A 49 -13.92 -8.60 -8.14
N PRO A 50 -13.50 -8.86 -9.39
CA PRO A 50 -14.44 -9.13 -10.47
C PRO A 50 -15.31 -10.35 -10.12
N SER A 51 -16.62 -10.29 -10.35
CA SER A 51 -17.59 -11.33 -9.93
C SER A 51 -17.39 -12.74 -10.51
N ARG A 52 -16.44 -12.92 -11.45
CA ARG A 52 -16.09 -14.21 -12.06
C ARG A 52 -14.68 -14.67 -11.70
N LEU A 53 -14.00 -13.92 -10.83
CA LEU A 53 -12.62 -14.18 -10.46
C LEU A 53 -12.56 -14.76 -9.05
N GLU A 54 -12.64 -16.08 -8.99
CA GLU A 54 -12.46 -16.82 -7.74
C GLU A 54 -10.96 -17.04 -7.45
N PRO A 55 -10.54 -16.95 -6.18
CA PRO A 55 -9.16 -17.24 -5.79
C PRO A 55 -8.84 -18.71 -6.05
N ARG A 56 -7.74 -18.96 -6.76
CA ARG A 56 -7.23 -20.31 -7.00
C ARG A 56 -6.30 -20.75 -5.89
N GLU A 57 -6.32 -22.03 -5.58
CA GLU A 57 -5.26 -22.67 -4.80
C GLU A 57 -3.95 -22.61 -5.59
N LEU A 58 -2.87 -22.28 -4.89
CA LEU A 58 -1.54 -22.17 -5.47
C LEU A 58 -0.76 -23.43 -5.19
N GLU A 59 -0.15 -23.99 -6.24
CA GLU A 59 0.85 -25.05 -6.08
C GLU A 59 2.16 -24.47 -5.53
N ARG A 60 2.97 -25.34 -4.92
CA ARG A 60 4.27 -24.94 -4.37
C ARG A 60 5.15 -24.32 -5.47
N GLY A 61 5.64 -23.11 -5.24
CA GLY A 61 6.51 -22.39 -6.17
C GLY A 61 5.77 -21.56 -7.22
N GLN A 62 4.43 -21.61 -7.27
CA GLN A 62 3.67 -20.68 -8.11
C GLN A 62 3.69 -19.27 -7.52
N ALA A 63 3.82 -18.27 -8.39
CA ALA A 63 3.74 -16.87 -7.99
C ALA A 63 2.32 -16.53 -7.48
N GLY A 64 2.24 -15.68 -6.46
CA GLY A 64 0.97 -15.28 -5.85
C GLY A 64 -0.07 -14.75 -6.85
N ALA A 65 0.39 -14.09 -7.93
CA ALA A 65 -0.47 -13.56 -8.98
C ALA A 65 -1.31 -14.63 -9.70
N PHE A 66 -0.87 -15.90 -9.72
CA PHE A 66 -1.66 -16.99 -10.31
C PHE A 66 -2.97 -17.27 -9.56
N ARG A 67 -3.07 -16.85 -8.29
CA ARG A 67 -4.29 -16.94 -7.49
C ARG A 67 -5.45 -16.22 -8.17
N TRP A 68 -5.14 -15.12 -8.83
CA TRP A 68 -6.10 -14.21 -9.48
C TRP A 68 -6.09 -14.37 -11.00
N ARG A 69 -5.67 -15.53 -11.51
CA ARG A 69 -5.68 -15.79 -12.95
C ARG A 69 -7.10 -16.04 -13.45
N GLY A 70 -7.57 -15.21 -14.37
CA GLY A 70 -8.87 -15.37 -15.01
C GLY A 70 -9.00 -14.57 -16.30
N THR A 71 -10.08 -14.82 -17.02
CA THR A 71 -10.38 -14.12 -18.27
C THR A 71 -11.15 -12.84 -17.97
N ALA A 72 -10.62 -11.70 -18.40
CA ALA A 72 -11.34 -10.45 -18.33
C ALA A 72 -12.68 -10.57 -19.10
N PRO A 73 -13.79 -10.02 -18.58
CA PRO A 73 -15.02 -9.92 -19.35
C PRO A 73 -14.74 -9.19 -20.67
N ARG A 74 -15.47 -9.55 -21.74
CA ARG A 74 -15.45 -8.73 -22.96
C ARG A 74 -15.73 -7.28 -22.57
N SER A 75 -15.00 -6.30 -23.11
CA SER A 75 -15.22 -4.89 -22.82
C SER A 75 -16.30 -4.29 -23.74
N SER A 76 -16.98 -3.26 -23.28
CA SER A 76 -17.76 -2.35 -24.14
C SER A 76 -17.97 -1.04 -23.38
N LYS A 77 -18.02 0.10 -24.08
CA LYS A 77 -18.12 1.43 -23.44
C LYS A 77 -19.18 1.51 -22.34
N ARG A 78 -20.38 0.95 -22.59
CA ARG A 78 -21.47 0.91 -21.61
C ARG A 78 -21.11 0.09 -20.37
N ARG A 79 -20.50 -1.09 -20.54
CA ARG A 79 -20.09 -1.94 -19.42
C ARG A 79 -18.93 -1.31 -18.65
N ASP A 80 -17.98 -0.70 -19.34
CA ASP A 80 -16.84 -0.05 -18.71
C ASP A 80 -17.31 1.12 -17.83
N ALA A 81 -18.28 1.92 -18.30
CA ALA A 81 -18.90 2.98 -17.50
C ALA A 81 -19.68 2.44 -16.29
N GLN A 82 -20.42 1.35 -16.45
CA GLN A 82 -21.13 0.70 -15.34
C GLN A 82 -20.16 0.12 -14.29
N MET A 83 -19.09 -0.53 -14.75
CA MET A 83 -18.02 -1.06 -13.88
C MET A 83 -17.33 0.07 -13.12
N LEU A 84 -17.05 1.19 -13.78
CA LEU A 84 -16.47 2.36 -13.14
C LEU A 84 -17.37 2.92 -12.04
N ALA A 85 -18.67 3.07 -12.32
CA ALA A 85 -19.65 3.52 -11.32
C ALA A 85 -19.73 2.56 -10.12
N TYR A 86 -19.77 1.24 -10.40
CA TYR A 86 -19.74 0.21 -9.37
C TYR A 86 -18.50 0.32 -8.48
N TYR A 87 -17.29 0.39 -9.06
CA TYR A 87 -16.06 0.45 -8.27
C TYR A 87 -15.97 1.73 -7.44
N ARG A 88 -16.40 2.88 -7.97
CA ARG A 88 -16.46 4.13 -7.19
C ARG A 88 -17.36 3.97 -5.97
N GLN A 89 -18.60 3.52 -6.17
CA GLN A 89 -19.53 3.29 -5.07
C GLN A 89 -18.99 2.26 -4.07
N ALA A 90 -18.37 1.18 -4.55
CA ALA A 90 -17.78 0.16 -3.69
C ALA A 90 -16.64 0.72 -2.85
N ILE A 91 -15.77 1.56 -3.43
CA ILE A 91 -14.70 2.25 -2.72
C ILE A 91 -15.27 3.24 -1.69
N ASP A 92 -16.25 4.04 -2.06
CA ASP A 92 -16.91 5.02 -1.18
C ASP A 92 -17.64 4.34 0.00
N SER A 93 -18.06 3.09 -0.17
CA SER A 93 -18.76 2.30 0.86
C SER A 93 -17.83 1.40 1.68
N LEU A 94 -16.50 1.47 1.48
CA LEU A 94 -15.57 0.63 2.21
C LEU A 94 -15.57 0.98 3.70
N THR A 95 -15.69 -0.07 4.52
CA THR A 95 -15.53 0.01 5.97
C THR A 95 -14.32 -0.80 6.40
N SER A 96 -13.90 -0.66 7.65
CA SER A 96 -12.84 -1.49 8.22
C SER A 96 -13.16 -3.00 8.17
N GLN A 97 -14.45 -3.37 8.14
CA GLN A 97 -14.91 -4.75 8.09
C GLN A 97 -14.88 -5.34 6.67
N SER A 98 -14.97 -4.50 5.63
CA SER A 98 -14.88 -4.96 4.24
C SER A 98 -13.45 -5.25 3.78
N VAL A 99 -12.45 -4.97 4.63
CA VAL A 99 -11.03 -5.16 4.33
C VAL A 99 -10.52 -6.45 4.95
N SER A 100 -9.87 -7.28 4.14
CA SER A 100 -9.01 -8.36 4.61
C SER A 100 -7.67 -7.76 5.03
N TRP A 101 -7.46 -7.62 6.34
CA TRP A 101 -6.25 -6.99 6.87
C TRP A 101 -5.02 -7.88 6.79
N THR A 102 -5.20 -9.21 6.91
CA THR A 102 -4.11 -10.19 6.96
C THR A 102 -4.29 -11.30 5.91
N PRO A 103 -4.34 -10.97 4.60
CA PRO A 103 -4.60 -11.96 3.54
C PRO A 103 -3.45 -12.96 3.36
N TYR A 104 -2.26 -12.65 3.89
CA TYR A 104 -1.06 -13.49 3.89
C TYR A 104 -0.86 -14.22 5.23
N GLY A 105 -1.88 -14.24 6.09
CA GLY A 105 -1.80 -14.74 7.46
C GLY A 105 -1.40 -13.65 8.46
N ARG A 106 -1.49 -13.96 9.76
CA ARG A 106 -1.22 -13.00 10.85
C ARG A 106 0.26 -12.72 11.08
N SER A 107 1.17 -13.53 10.54
CA SER A 107 2.61 -13.38 10.79
C SER A 107 3.42 -13.73 9.55
N PRO A 108 3.19 -13.05 8.41
CA PRO A 108 3.88 -13.36 7.15
C PRO A 108 5.40 -13.17 7.24
N HIS A 109 5.85 -12.35 8.20
CA HIS A 109 7.26 -12.13 8.50
C HIS A 109 8.01 -13.36 9.01
N LEU A 110 7.32 -14.35 9.58
CA LEU A 110 7.95 -15.60 10.02
C LEU A 110 8.43 -16.43 8.81
N THR A 111 7.69 -16.35 7.70
CA THR A 111 8.05 -17.03 6.44
C THR A 111 8.93 -16.15 5.57
N VAL A 112 8.62 -14.86 5.48
CA VAL A 112 9.31 -13.89 4.63
C VAL A 112 9.87 -12.77 5.52
N ARG A 113 11.03 -13.01 6.14
CA ARG A 113 11.66 -12.05 7.07
C ARG A 113 11.87 -10.66 6.47
N ARG A 114 12.10 -10.57 5.16
CA ARG A 114 12.26 -9.30 4.42
C ARG A 114 11.03 -8.39 4.45
N THR A 115 9.86 -8.89 4.86
CA THR A 115 8.67 -8.04 5.11
C THR A 115 8.86 -7.08 6.30
N LEU A 116 9.84 -7.33 7.18
CA LEU A 116 10.19 -6.44 8.28
C LEU A 116 11.30 -5.46 7.92
N TYR A 117 11.91 -5.57 6.73
CA TYR A 117 12.98 -4.68 6.31
C TYR A 117 12.53 -3.22 6.45
N GLN A 118 13.42 -2.34 6.92
CA GLN A 118 13.19 -0.91 6.97
C GLN A 118 14.39 -0.21 6.34
N GLY A 119 14.18 0.46 5.20
CA GLY A 119 15.26 1.07 4.44
C GLY A 119 14.95 1.20 2.96
N LEU A 120 15.96 1.49 2.15
CA LEU A 120 15.76 1.72 0.72
C LEU A 120 15.56 0.42 -0.05
N LEU A 121 14.57 0.42 -0.94
CA LEU A 121 14.45 -0.51 -2.05
C LEU A 121 15.06 0.15 -3.29
N ARG A 122 15.91 -0.59 -4.01
CA ARG A 122 16.66 -0.09 -5.17
C ARG A 122 16.27 -0.85 -6.44
N PHE A 123 16.08 -0.11 -7.53
CA PHE A 123 15.97 -0.66 -8.87
C PHE A 123 16.52 0.34 -9.90
N ALA A 124 17.68 0.05 -10.49
CA ALA A 124 18.42 1.01 -11.31
C ALA A 124 18.55 2.37 -10.57
N GLU A 125 18.10 3.46 -11.17
CA GLU A 125 18.12 4.82 -10.60
C GLU A 125 17.00 5.10 -9.58
N ILE A 126 16.16 4.11 -9.28
CA ILE A 126 15.04 4.26 -8.35
C ILE A 126 15.50 3.87 -6.95
N ALA A 127 15.26 4.77 -6.00
CA ALA A 127 15.39 4.55 -4.57
C ALA A 127 14.09 5.00 -3.90
N GLU A 128 13.40 4.06 -3.27
CA GLU A 128 12.17 4.32 -2.50
C GLU A 128 12.34 3.76 -1.09
N TYR A 129 11.97 4.53 -0.09
CA TYR A 129 12.07 4.10 1.30
C TYR A 129 10.89 3.20 1.65
N TYR A 130 11.19 2.00 2.15
CA TYR A 130 10.22 1.03 2.61
C TYR A 130 10.20 1.01 4.14
N ASP A 131 9.00 1.13 4.69
CA ASP A 131 8.76 1.21 6.13
C ASP A 131 7.50 0.41 6.50
N PRO A 132 7.66 -0.81 7.05
CA PRO A 132 6.53 -1.67 7.38
C PRO A 132 5.76 -1.19 8.62
N THR A 133 6.28 -0.22 9.39
CA THR A 133 5.56 0.36 10.55
C THR A 133 4.28 1.10 10.15
N ARG A 134 4.16 1.48 8.87
CA ARG A 134 2.96 2.13 8.32
C ARG A 134 1.81 1.16 8.09
N CYS A 135 2.10 -0.14 8.00
CA CYS A 135 1.14 -1.18 7.62
C CYS A 135 1.09 -2.33 8.65
N LEU A 136 1.25 -2.04 9.94
CA LEU A 136 1.35 -3.05 11.01
C LEU A 136 0.16 -4.01 11.07
N ARG A 137 -1.04 -3.57 10.68
CA ARG A 137 -2.23 -4.43 10.58
C ARG A 137 -2.04 -5.60 9.62
N GLN A 138 -1.28 -5.41 8.54
CA GLN A 138 -0.94 -6.48 7.59
C GLN A 138 0.03 -7.51 8.17
N LEU A 139 0.74 -7.13 9.23
CA LEU A 139 1.67 -7.99 9.97
C LEU A 139 1.03 -8.58 11.24
N GLY A 140 -0.26 -8.32 11.47
CA GLY A 140 -1.01 -8.84 12.63
C GLY A 140 -0.86 -8.00 13.91
N TYR A 141 -0.39 -6.76 13.84
CA TYR A 141 -0.16 -5.87 14.98
C TYR A 141 -1.08 -4.65 14.96
N VAL A 142 -1.38 -4.12 16.14
CA VAL A 142 -2.18 -2.90 16.31
C VAL A 142 -1.48 -1.74 15.60
N GLN A 143 -2.22 -0.93 14.83
CA GLN A 143 -1.60 0.17 14.11
C GLN A 143 -1.23 1.32 15.06
N GLY A 144 0.06 1.63 15.12
CA GLY A 144 0.60 2.80 15.81
C GLY A 144 0.64 4.04 14.91
N VAL A 145 0.90 5.21 15.50
CA VAL A 145 1.35 6.39 14.74
C VAL A 145 2.75 6.07 14.19
N PRO A 146 2.96 6.04 12.86
CA PRO A 146 4.26 5.72 12.30
C PRO A 146 5.23 6.86 12.54
N TYR A 147 6.52 6.54 12.58
CA TYR A 147 7.57 7.54 12.61
C TYR A 147 7.53 8.40 11.34
N PRO A 148 8.00 9.66 11.38
CA PRO A 148 8.18 10.45 10.18
C PRO A 148 9.00 9.68 9.13
N PRO A 149 8.63 9.76 7.84
CA PRO A 149 9.38 9.04 6.81
C PRO A 149 10.80 9.60 6.73
N GLU A 150 11.74 8.71 6.38
CA GLU A 150 13.12 9.12 6.16
C GLU A 150 13.21 10.18 5.08
N ARG A 151 13.93 11.27 5.37
CA ARG A 151 13.99 12.41 4.46
C ARG A 151 15.14 12.21 3.46
N PRO A 152 14.84 12.18 2.15
CA PRO A 152 15.89 12.21 1.13
C PRO A 152 16.72 13.49 1.23
N LEU A 153 18.02 13.39 0.99
CA LEU A 153 18.96 14.50 0.90
C LEU A 153 18.61 15.45 -0.25
N VAL A 154 18.14 14.87 -1.36
CA VAL A 154 17.76 15.62 -2.56
C VAL A 154 16.38 15.18 -2.99
N VAL A 155 15.51 16.16 -3.20
CA VAL A 155 14.19 15.97 -3.81
C VAL A 155 14.12 16.84 -5.05
N ARG A 156 14.02 16.21 -6.23
CA ARG A 156 13.74 16.92 -7.49
C ARG A 156 12.40 16.45 -8.03
N ARG A 157 11.41 17.32 -7.95
CA ARG A 157 10.05 17.08 -8.46
C ARG A 157 9.75 18.07 -9.59
N PRO A 158 10.12 17.74 -10.85
CA PRO A 158 9.71 18.57 -11.98
C PRO A 158 8.18 18.52 -12.13
N ALA A 159 7.61 19.58 -12.71
CA ALA A 159 6.18 19.65 -13.04
C ALA A 159 5.76 18.60 -14.07
N SER A 160 6.70 18.01 -14.80
CA SER A 160 6.41 16.90 -15.70
C SER A 160 6.04 15.63 -14.90
N THR A 161 5.09 14.87 -15.43
CA THR A 161 4.76 13.53 -14.96
C THR A 161 5.82 12.49 -15.35
N LEU A 162 6.92 12.92 -15.98
CA LEU A 162 8.03 12.05 -16.41
C LEU A 162 8.84 11.50 -15.23
N GLY A 163 8.71 12.08 -14.02
CA GLY A 163 9.19 11.46 -12.79
C GLY A 163 9.56 12.42 -11.67
N TYR A 164 10.27 11.88 -10.69
CA TYR A 164 11.06 12.62 -9.70
C TYR A 164 12.36 11.87 -9.41
N SER A 165 13.33 12.59 -8.88
CA SER A 165 14.57 11.99 -8.37
C SER A 165 14.64 12.21 -6.86
N LEU A 166 14.92 11.13 -6.14
CA LEU A 166 15.27 11.14 -4.73
C LEU A 166 16.71 10.67 -4.60
N SER A 167 17.48 11.35 -3.76
CA SER A 167 18.77 10.86 -3.30
C SER A 167 18.77 10.73 -1.79
N TYR A 168 19.36 9.66 -1.30
CA TYR A 168 19.49 9.36 0.12
C TYR A 168 20.98 9.20 0.46
N GLN A 169 21.31 9.15 1.75
CA GLN A 169 22.67 8.86 2.19
C GLN A 169 23.14 7.49 1.68
N SER A 170 24.39 7.38 1.23
CA SER A 170 24.95 6.14 0.69
C SER A 170 24.96 4.99 1.70
N VAL A 171 24.93 5.31 3.01
CA VAL A 171 24.85 4.31 4.08
C VAL A 171 23.66 3.37 3.91
N TYR A 172 22.54 3.86 3.36
CA TYR A 172 21.32 3.09 3.14
C TYR A 172 21.49 1.95 2.13
N ASP A 173 22.49 2.02 1.23
CA ASP A 173 22.74 0.96 0.25
C ASP A 173 23.25 -0.33 0.92
N SER A 174 23.87 -0.20 2.09
CA SER A 174 24.33 -1.34 2.88
C SER A 174 23.21 -2.02 3.68
N TYR A 175 22.07 -1.33 3.89
CA TYR A 175 21.04 -1.78 4.84
C TYR A 175 20.36 -3.07 4.38
N TRP A 176 20.17 -3.23 3.07
CA TRP A 176 19.53 -4.42 2.47
C TRP A 176 20.24 -5.74 2.81
N ASN A 177 21.56 -5.67 3.01
CA ASN A 177 22.41 -6.82 3.34
C ASN A 177 22.53 -7.05 4.84
N ASN A 178 22.04 -6.13 5.68
CA ASN A 178 22.12 -6.21 7.14
C ASN A 178 20.71 -6.17 7.78
N LEU A 179 19.90 -7.17 7.41
CA LEU A 179 18.53 -7.32 7.89
C LEU A 179 18.43 -7.44 9.43
N GLY A 180 19.48 -7.90 10.12
CA GLY A 180 19.46 -8.01 11.57
C GLY A 180 19.37 -6.66 12.29
N VAL A 181 19.88 -5.60 11.64
CA VAL A 181 19.86 -4.22 12.18
C VAL A 181 18.76 -3.39 11.53
N HIS A 182 18.50 -3.60 10.24
CA HIS A 182 17.56 -2.81 9.45
C HIS A 182 16.24 -3.53 9.22
N SER A 183 15.69 -4.11 10.29
CA SER A 183 14.34 -4.64 10.32
C SER A 183 13.59 -4.14 11.53
N VAL A 184 12.29 -3.94 11.38
CA VAL A 184 11.40 -3.56 12.48
C VAL A 184 11.26 -4.73 13.45
N HIS A 185 11.50 -4.45 14.73
CA HIS A 185 11.21 -5.35 15.83
C HIS A 185 9.79 -5.11 16.34
N LEU A 186 8.81 -5.84 15.79
CA LEU A 186 7.38 -5.55 15.98
C LEU A 186 6.96 -5.39 17.45
N ASP A 187 7.46 -6.24 18.35
CA ASP A 187 7.14 -6.21 19.79
C ASP A 187 7.67 -4.96 20.52
N LEU A 188 8.64 -4.25 19.95
CA LEU A 188 9.11 -2.95 20.47
C LEU A 188 8.24 -1.79 20.00
N PHE A 189 7.51 -1.95 18.89
CA PHE A 189 6.73 -0.89 18.26
C PHE A 189 5.23 -0.98 18.58
N SER A 190 4.70 -2.19 18.74
CA SER A 190 3.27 -2.39 18.94
C SER A 190 2.97 -3.75 19.59
N THR A 191 1.68 -4.03 19.82
CA THR A 191 1.19 -5.30 20.34
C THR A 191 0.44 -6.10 19.27
N PRO A 192 0.45 -7.44 19.34
CA PRO A 192 -0.35 -8.26 18.43
C PRO A 192 -1.86 -7.98 18.57
N ILE A 193 -2.57 -7.99 17.45
CA ILE A 193 -4.03 -7.81 17.42
C ILE A 193 -4.72 -8.97 18.13
N ARG A 194 -5.61 -8.65 19.08
CA ARG A 194 -6.32 -9.65 19.86
C ARG A 194 -7.77 -9.86 19.41
N ARG A 195 -8.50 -8.80 19.06
CA ARG A 195 -9.95 -8.91 18.78
C ARG A 195 -10.28 -8.61 17.33
N ARG A 196 -9.98 -7.40 16.86
CA ARG A 196 -10.39 -6.87 15.56
C ARG A 196 -9.18 -6.56 14.68
N PRO A 197 -9.11 -7.10 13.44
CA PRO A 197 -7.96 -6.88 12.55
C PRO A 197 -7.67 -5.42 12.16
N TRP A 198 -8.60 -4.49 12.42
CA TRP A 198 -8.44 -3.06 12.16
C TRP A 198 -8.04 -2.23 13.38
N GLU A 199 -7.68 -2.86 14.51
CA GLU A 199 -7.24 -2.17 15.74
C GLU A 199 -6.10 -1.18 15.50
N PHE A 200 -6.16 -0.04 16.21
CA PHE A 200 -5.17 1.02 16.21
C PHE A 200 -5.08 1.69 17.59
N VAL A 201 -3.99 2.41 17.86
CA VAL A 201 -3.81 3.21 19.08
C VAL A 201 -4.64 4.49 19.04
N GLU A 202 -5.06 5.00 20.19
CA GLU A 202 -6.01 6.11 20.32
C GLU A 202 -5.70 7.34 19.44
N ASN A 203 -4.44 7.76 19.37
CA ASN A 203 -4.01 8.94 18.60
C ASN A 203 -3.77 8.68 17.10
N TYR A 204 -3.88 7.43 16.63
CA TYR A 204 -3.59 7.07 15.24
C TYR A 204 -4.56 7.73 14.26
N MET A 205 -5.87 7.67 14.51
CA MET A 205 -6.85 8.21 13.55
C MET A 205 -6.75 9.73 13.42
N SER A 206 -6.54 10.44 14.53
CA SER A 206 -6.31 11.89 14.52
C SER A 206 -5.04 12.27 13.74
N TRP A 207 -3.97 11.49 13.91
CA TRP A 207 -2.76 11.65 13.10
C TRP A 207 -3.03 11.36 11.61
N TYR A 208 -3.74 10.27 11.33
CA TYR A 208 -4.03 9.80 9.97
C TYR A 208 -4.85 10.83 9.19
N ILE A 209 -5.92 11.36 9.77
CA ILE A 209 -6.77 12.37 9.12
C ILE A 209 -5.98 13.65 8.85
N ARG A 210 -5.09 14.04 9.76
CA ARG A 210 -4.26 15.26 9.62
C ARG A 210 -3.21 15.15 8.50
N HIS A 211 -2.68 13.95 8.27
CA HIS A 211 -1.55 13.74 7.35
C HIS A 211 -1.91 12.99 6.07
N SER A 212 -3.15 12.51 5.94
CA SER A 212 -3.66 11.88 4.72
C SER A 212 -4.59 12.81 3.95
N HIS A 213 -4.98 12.39 2.75
CA HIS A 213 -5.98 13.08 1.91
C HIS A 213 -7.22 12.18 1.80
N PRO A 214 -8.07 12.12 2.84
CA PRO A 214 -9.22 11.21 2.87
C PRO A 214 -10.32 11.58 1.85
N HIS A 215 -10.29 12.81 1.35
CA HIS A 215 -11.24 13.33 0.37
C HIS A 215 -10.51 13.76 -0.90
N ILE A 216 -11.06 13.35 -2.06
CA ILE A 216 -10.54 13.73 -3.38
C ILE A 216 -10.94 15.18 -3.72
N LEU A 217 -12.05 15.66 -3.18
CA LEU A 217 -12.52 17.04 -3.31
C LEU A 217 -12.19 17.78 -2.00
N SER A 218 -11.64 18.99 -2.09
CA SER A 218 -11.52 19.83 -0.89
C SER A 218 -12.91 20.30 -0.49
N ASP A 219 -13.30 20.07 0.76
CA ASP A 219 -14.48 20.72 1.33
C ASP A 219 -14.22 22.22 1.38
N SER A 220 -14.70 22.95 0.38
CA SER A 220 -14.97 24.37 0.53
C SER A 220 -16.24 24.51 1.40
N ARG A 221 -16.13 24.18 2.69
CA ARG A 221 -17.11 24.56 3.70
C ARG A 221 -16.55 25.76 4.47
N PRO A 222 -17.34 26.83 4.68
CA PRO A 222 -16.93 27.92 5.57
C PRO A 222 -16.64 27.37 6.95
N VAL A 223 -15.60 27.89 7.60
CA VAL A 223 -15.28 27.64 9.00
C VAL A 223 -16.39 28.26 9.84
N ASP A 224 -17.41 27.48 10.20
CA ASP A 224 -18.25 27.62 11.39
C ASP A 224 -19.20 26.40 11.43
N ASP A 225 -19.41 25.86 12.64
CA ASP A 225 -20.12 24.60 12.98
C ASP A 225 -19.38 23.26 12.77
N ILE A 226 -18.54 22.92 13.74
CA ILE A 226 -18.26 21.51 14.10
C ILE A 226 -19.26 21.14 15.19
N SER A 227 -20.35 20.47 14.81
CA SER A 227 -21.16 19.68 15.74
C SER A 227 -20.71 18.22 15.68
N ASP A 228 -20.50 17.63 16.85
CA ASP A 228 -20.10 16.24 17.05
C ASP A 228 -21.18 15.27 16.57
N ALA A 229 -21.23 14.98 15.27
CA ALA A 229 -21.88 13.80 14.70
C ALA A 229 -21.61 13.75 13.20
N ASP A 230 -20.48 13.19 12.78
CA ASP A 230 -20.43 12.52 11.49
C ASP A 230 -19.38 11.39 11.51
N THR A 231 -19.91 10.18 11.39
CA THR A 231 -19.15 8.94 11.28
C THR A 231 -18.56 8.86 9.88
N VAL A 232 -17.39 9.46 9.65
CA VAL A 232 -16.72 9.39 8.34
C VAL A 232 -15.91 8.10 8.24
N SER A 233 -16.48 7.12 7.56
CA SER A 233 -15.81 5.90 7.13
C SER A 233 -15.02 6.17 5.85
N THR A 234 -13.71 6.41 5.94
CA THR A 234 -12.80 6.25 4.80
C THR A 234 -11.42 5.87 5.29
N ILE A 235 -10.95 4.68 4.92
CA ILE A 235 -9.59 4.18 5.13
C ILE A 235 -8.87 4.18 3.78
N ILE A 236 -7.75 4.87 3.70
CA ILE A 236 -6.66 4.60 2.75
C ILE A 236 -5.41 4.25 3.59
N PHE A 237 -4.57 3.34 3.13
CA PHE A 237 -3.48 2.73 3.93
C PHE A 237 -2.45 3.72 4.47
#